data_AF-A0A2M8F5R8-F1
#
_entry.id   AF-A0A2M8F5R8-F1
#
_cell.length_a   1.000
_cell.length_b   1.000
_cell.length_c   1.000
_cell.angle_alpha   90.00
_cell.angle_beta   90.00
_cell.angle_gamma   90.00
#
_symmetry.space_group_name_H-M   'P 1'
#
loop_
_entity.id
_entity.type
_entity.pdbx_description
1 polymer ?
#
loop_
_entity_poly.entity_id
_entity_poly.type
_entity_poly.pdbx_seq_one_letter_code
_entity_poly.pdbx_strand_id
1 'polypeptide(L)' 'MLSKLKTRKRKRTHGFLKRMRTTAGREVIKRRRSKGRKQLTV' A
#
# COMPACT_ATOMS: atom_id res chain seq x y z
N MET A 1 28.37 -2.22 2.44
CA MET A 1 27.27 -1.23 2.54
C MET A 1 25.97 -1.95 2.89
N LEU A 2 25.57 -1.94 4.16
CA LEU A 2 24.26 -2.48 4.55
C LEU A 2 23.17 -1.68 3.84
N SER A 3 22.39 -2.34 3.00
CA SER A 3 21.23 -1.80 2.31
C SER A 3 20.22 -1.31 3.36
N LYS A 4 20.37 -0.05 3.76
CA LYS A 4 19.60 0.65 4.79
C LYS A 4 18.11 0.32 4.62
N LEU A 5 17.57 -0.43 5.58
CA LEU A 5 16.22 -1.02 5.60
C LEU A 5 15.18 -0.15 4.86
N LYS A 6 14.91 -0.49 3.60
CA LYS A 6 13.98 0.23 2.68
C LYS A 6 12.51 0.02 3.06
N THR A 7 12.23 -0.62 4.20
CA THR A 7 10.89 -0.91 4.73
C THR A 7 10.11 0.38 5.02
N ARG A 8 10.76 1.40 5.61
CA ARG A 8 10.12 2.70 5.88
C ARG A 8 9.71 3.42 4.60
N LYS A 9 10.59 3.41 3.57
CA LYS A 9 10.27 4.01 2.26
C LYS A 9 9.11 3.26 1.59
N ARG A 10 9.13 1.92 1.60
CA ARG A 10 8.09 1.07 1.03
C ARG A 10 6.71 1.31 1.67
N LYS A 11 6.64 1.42 3.01
CA LYS A 11 5.38 1.73 3.71
C LYS A 11 4.87 3.14 3.39
N ARG A 12 5.75 4.12 3.24
CA ARG A 12 5.37 5.49 2.85
C ARG A 12 4.84 5.58 1.41
N THR A 13 5.40 4.81 0.48
CA THR A 13 4.99 4.86 -0.94
C THR A 13 3.79 3.97 -1.24
N HIS A 14 3.71 2.79 -0.60
CA HIS A 14 2.74 1.75 -0.98
C HIS A 14 1.85 1.28 0.16
N GLY A 15 2.08 1.74 1.38
CA GLY A 15 1.28 1.35 2.55
C GLY A 15 -0.14 1.90 2.52
N PHE A 16 -0.97 1.35 3.40
CA PHE A 16 -2.41 1.61 3.47
C PHE A 16 -2.75 3.11 3.57
N LEU A 17 -2.11 3.84 4.48
CA LEU A 17 -2.37 5.27 4.68
C LEU A 17 -2.15 6.09 3.40
N LYS A 18 -1.11 5.76 2.61
CA LYS A 18 -0.84 6.46 1.34
C LYS A 18 -1.94 6.17 0.32
N ARG A 19 -2.46 4.94 0.28
CA ARG A 19 -3.58 4.56 -0.60
C ARG A 19 -4.88 5.28 -0.19
N MET A 20 -5.15 5.42 1.10
CA MET A 20 -6.37 6.10 1.56
C MET A 20 -6.37 7.61 1.31
N ARG A 21 -5.19 8.24 1.18
CA ARG A 21 -5.05 9.70 1.01
C ARG A 21 -5.57 10.22 -0.34
N THR A 22 -5.63 9.41 -1.39
CA THR A 22 -6.10 9.84 -2.72
C THR A 22 -7.35 9.08 -3.15
N THR A 23 -8.15 9.66 -4.05
CA THR A 23 -9.32 8.99 -4.64
C THR A 23 -8.91 7.71 -5.36
N ALA A 24 -7.95 7.79 -6.28
CA ALA A 24 -7.42 6.64 -7.01
C ALA A 24 -6.85 5.54 -6.08
N GLY A 25 -6.19 5.92 -4.98
CA GLY A 25 -5.68 4.96 -4.02
C GLY A 25 -6.78 4.22 -3.26
N ARG A 26 -7.89 4.90 -2.92
CA ARG A 26 -9.08 4.27 -2.31
C ARG A 26 -9.74 3.28 -3.26
N GLU A 27 -9.82 3.61 -4.55
CA GLU A 27 -10.35 2.69 -5.57
C GLU A 27 -9.50 1.43 -5.73
N VAL A 28 -8.18 1.55 -5.65
CA VAL A 28 -7.28 0.38 -5.64
C VAL A 28 -7.62 -0.54 -4.47
N ILE A 29 -7.81 0.01 -3.27
CA ILE A 29 -8.20 -0.79 -2.08
C ILE A 29 -9.58 -1.42 -2.27
N LYS A 30 -10.56 -0.67 -2.78
CA LYS A 30 -11.92 -1.19 -3.07
C LYS A 30 -11.86 -2.39 -4.02
N ARG A 31 -11.09 -2.29 -5.11
CA ARG A 31 -10.89 -3.38 -6.09
C ARG A 31 -10.16 -4.58 -5.50
N ARG A 32 -9.19 -4.34 -4.61
CA ARG A 32 -8.47 -5.44 -3.94
C ARG A 32 -9.36 -6.16 -2.94
N ARG A 33 -10.26 -5.45 -2.25
CA ARG A 33 -11.29 -6.02 -1.38
C ARG A 33 -12.31 -6.83 -2.16
N SER A 34 -12.85 -6.29 -3.27
CA SER A 34 -13.80 -7.03 -4.10
C SER A 34 -13.19 -8.30 -4.69
N LYS A 35 -11.90 -8.29 -5.01
CA LYS A 35 -11.15 -9.50 -5.44
C LYS A 35 -10.84 -10.49 -4.29
N GLY A 36 -11.09 -10.14 -3.04
CA GLY A 36 -10.82 -11.00 -1.89
C GLY A 36 -9.33 -11.22 -1.60
N ARG A 37 -8.46 -10.23 -1.90
CA ARG A 37 -7.03 -10.37 -1.62
C ARG A 37 -6.78 -10.43 -0.11
N LYS A 38 -6.13 -11.51 0.36
CA LYS A 38 -5.71 -11.70 1.76
C LYS A 38 -4.91 -10.51 2.33
N GLN A 39 -4.09 -9.87 1.50
CA GLN A 39 -3.36 -8.65 1.86
C GLN A 39 -3.68 -7.53 0.86
N LEU A 40 -4.13 -6.37 1.38
CA LEU A 40 -4.55 -5.23 0.57
C LEU A 40 -3.40 -4.28 0.22
N THR A 41 -2.40 -4.16 1.10
CA THR A 41 -1.17 -3.41 0.83
C THR A 41 0.05 -4.23 1.26
N VAL A 42 1.22 -3.71 0.91
CA VAL A 42 2.50 -4.18 1.48
C VAL A 42 2.65 -3.80 2.94
#